data_AF-A0A2D8MIV6-F1
#
_entry.id   AF-A0A2D8MIV6-F1
#
_cell.length_a   1.000
_cell.length_b   1.000
_cell.length_c   1.000
_cell.angle_alpha   90.00
_cell.angle_beta   90.00
_cell.angle_gamma   90.00
#
_symmetry.space_group_name_H-M   'P 1'
#
loop_
_entity.id
_entity.type
_entity.pdbx_description
1 polymer ?
#
loop_
_entity_poly.entity_id
_entity_poly.type
_entity_poly.pdbx_seq_one_letter_code
_entity_poly.pdbx_strand_id
1 'polypeptide(L)'
;MRKLTFAALAGSALALAACSGANEEATDDTATVDAPAADVADTATESTVMDANTATEEQLSAMDGVTPELAAAIVAGQPYDNVSAFNEVLMGSLTEEQAATVRETLFVPVNLNTGSEADIKLIPGMTEKMEHEFMEYRPYEDMNEFDREIGKYVDEAEVARFRNYVTL
;
A
#
# COMPACT_ATOMS: atom_id res chain seq x y z
N MET A 1 22.90 30.38 44.03
CA MET A 1 23.63 31.56 43.53
C MET A 1 25.13 31.25 43.51
N ARG A 2 25.73 31.08 42.34
CA ARG A 2 27.17 31.27 42.15
C ARG A 2 27.40 31.72 40.70
N LYS A 3 28.18 32.78 40.58
CA LYS A 3 28.34 33.65 39.41
C LYS A 3 29.51 33.19 38.53
N LEU A 4 29.33 33.36 37.21
CA LEU A 4 30.24 33.90 36.16
C LEU A 4 31.73 33.47 36.14
N THR A 5 32.24 33.03 34.97
CA THR A 5 32.90 33.91 33.95
C THR A 5 33.43 33.14 32.70
N PHE A 6 33.24 33.81 31.55
CA PHE A 6 33.79 33.77 30.17
C PHE A 6 35.11 33.06 29.81
N ALA A 7 35.15 32.53 28.57
CA ALA A 7 36.25 32.75 27.60
C ALA A 7 35.77 32.50 26.14
N ALA A 8 36.15 33.38 25.22
CA ALA A 8 35.85 33.38 23.77
C ALA A 8 37.13 33.11 22.95
N LEU A 9 37.00 32.59 21.71
CA LEU A 9 37.93 32.65 20.55
C LEU A 9 37.36 31.70 19.45
N ALA A 10 36.78 32.13 18.32
CA ALA A 10 37.29 32.78 17.09
C ALA A 10 37.94 31.84 16.04
N GLY A 11 37.47 31.92 14.77
CA GLY A 11 38.09 31.43 13.51
C GLY A 11 37.21 30.45 12.70
N SER A 12 36.48 30.81 11.63
CA SER A 12 36.89 31.07 10.21
C SER A 12 37.84 29.98 9.65
N ALA A 13 37.70 29.39 8.45
CA ALA A 13 37.10 29.84 7.19
C ALA A 13 36.79 28.65 6.23
N LEU A 14 35.96 28.97 5.23
CA LEU A 14 35.60 28.23 4.02
C LEU A 14 36.81 28.06 3.07
N ALA A 15 36.94 26.92 2.39
CA ALA A 15 37.72 26.82 1.15
C ALA A 15 37.10 25.77 0.20
N LEU A 16 36.67 26.25 -0.97
CA LEU A 16 36.29 25.44 -2.14
C LEU A 16 37.48 25.33 -3.12
N ALA A 17 37.53 24.15 -3.76
CA ALA A 17 37.82 23.90 -5.18
C ALA A 17 39.25 23.80 -5.72
N ALA A 18 39.33 22.83 -6.66
CA ALA A 18 40.10 22.78 -7.90
C ALA A 18 41.51 22.15 -7.88
N CYS A 19 41.59 20.90 -8.36
CA CYS A 19 42.69 20.45 -9.20
C CYS A 19 42.12 19.83 -10.48
N SER A 20 42.43 20.50 -11.59
CA SER A 20 42.26 20.10 -12.97
C SER A 20 43.43 19.20 -13.38
N GLY A 21 43.17 18.18 -14.20
CA GLY A 21 44.19 17.33 -14.82
C GLY A 21 43.61 16.45 -15.93
N ALA A 22 43.67 16.93 -17.17
CA ALA A 22 43.58 16.13 -18.41
C ALA A 22 44.98 15.50 -18.69
N ASN A 23 45.23 14.45 -19.48
CA ASN A 23 44.57 13.78 -20.60
C ASN A 23 45.37 12.48 -20.94
N GLU A 24 44.71 11.50 -21.59
CA GLU A 24 45.28 10.46 -22.53
C GLU A 24 46.29 9.40 -22.00
N GLU A 25 46.34 8.12 -22.42
CA GLU A 25 45.53 7.26 -23.32
C GLU A 25 45.97 5.77 -23.11
N ALA A 26 45.08 4.84 -23.48
CA ALA A 26 45.30 3.47 -23.97
C ALA A 26 45.90 2.36 -23.04
N THR A 27 45.08 1.35 -22.74
CA THR A 27 45.16 0.01 -23.39
C THR A 27 43.83 -0.72 -23.28
N ASP A 28 43.38 -1.21 -24.44
CA ASP A 28 42.34 -2.21 -24.68
C ASP A 28 42.65 -3.52 -23.93
N ASP A 29 41.72 -4.00 -23.10
CA ASP A 29 41.55 -5.44 -22.91
C ASP A 29 40.08 -5.75 -22.64
N THR A 30 39.57 -6.66 -23.45
CA THR A 30 38.15 -7.00 -23.57
C THR A 30 37.83 -8.11 -22.56
N ALA A 31 37.00 -7.81 -21.56
CA ALA A 31 36.29 -8.85 -20.81
C ALA A 31 34.91 -8.34 -20.34
N THR A 32 33.89 -8.90 -20.98
CA THR A 32 32.48 -8.93 -20.62
C THR A 32 32.20 -8.90 -19.12
N VAL A 33 31.44 -7.91 -18.66
CA VAL A 33 30.40 -8.14 -17.65
C VAL A 33 29.20 -7.30 -18.06
N ASP A 34 28.27 -7.99 -18.72
CA ASP A 34 26.87 -7.58 -18.82
C ASP A 34 26.39 -7.30 -17.40
N ALA A 35 26.20 -6.02 -17.08
CA ALA A 35 25.62 -5.65 -15.80
C ALA A 35 24.17 -6.13 -15.83
N PRO A 36 23.75 -7.05 -14.94
CA PRO A 36 22.34 -7.32 -14.86
C PRO A 36 21.69 -6.01 -14.45
N ALA A 37 20.75 -5.55 -15.28
CA ALA A 37 19.74 -4.60 -14.83
C ALA A 37 19.26 -5.13 -13.48
N ALA A 38 19.43 -4.30 -12.44
CA ALA A 38 18.82 -4.59 -11.16
C ALA A 38 17.33 -4.64 -11.43
N ASP A 39 16.83 -5.86 -11.57
CA ASP A 39 15.47 -6.25 -11.34
C ASP A 39 15.13 -5.66 -9.97
N VAL A 40 14.49 -4.49 -10.01
CA VAL A 40 13.73 -4.00 -8.87
C VAL A 40 12.59 -5.00 -8.76
N ALA A 41 12.90 -6.11 -8.12
CA ALA A 41 11.94 -7.07 -7.65
C ALA A 41 11.00 -6.26 -6.78
N ASP A 42 9.84 -5.95 -7.36
CA ASP A 42 8.65 -5.53 -6.65
C ASP A 42 8.51 -6.55 -5.53
N THR A 43 8.93 -6.13 -4.33
CA THR A 43 8.84 -6.97 -3.15
C THR A 43 7.38 -6.88 -2.79
N ALA A 44 6.56 -7.66 -3.51
CA ALA A 44 5.15 -7.81 -3.25
C ALA A 44 5.04 -8.11 -1.76
N THR A 45 4.61 -7.10 -1.01
CA THR A 45 4.36 -7.26 0.41
C THR A 45 3.18 -8.20 0.45
N GLU A 46 3.42 -9.46 0.86
CA GLU A 46 2.38 -10.47 0.99
C GLU A 46 1.22 -9.85 1.75
N SER A 47 0.07 -9.75 1.08
CA SER A 47 -1.10 -9.10 1.65
C SER A 47 -1.52 -9.85 2.91
N THR A 48 -1.74 -9.14 4.01
CA THR A 48 -2.27 -9.75 5.23
C THR A 48 -3.78 -10.02 5.12
N VAL A 49 -4.42 -9.50 4.07
CA VAL A 49 -5.85 -9.67 3.75
C VAL A 49 -5.97 -10.67 2.61
N MET A 50 -6.78 -11.69 2.79
CA MET A 50 -7.02 -12.71 1.79
C MET A 50 -7.90 -12.17 0.65
N ASP A 51 -7.58 -12.51 -0.60
CA ASP A 51 -8.41 -12.14 -1.75
C ASP A 51 -9.64 -13.05 -1.83
N ALA A 52 -10.82 -12.46 -1.71
CA ALA A 52 -12.11 -13.16 -1.78
C ALA A 52 -12.36 -13.85 -3.13
N ASN A 53 -11.66 -13.46 -4.21
CA ASN A 53 -11.76 -14.11 -5.52
C ASN A 53 -10.99 -15.44 -5.60
N THR A 54 -10.11 -15.72 -4.64
CA THR A 54 -9.23 -16.90 -4.66
C THR A 54 -9.29 -17.73 -3.38
N ALA A 55 -9.97 -17.22 -2.35
CA ALA A 55 -10.17 -17.92 -1.09
C ALA A 55 -10.89 -19.27 -1.30
N THR A 56 -10.34 -20.31 -0.70
CA THR A 56 -10.91 -21.67 -0.72
C THR A 56 -11.87 -21.89 0.45
N GLU A 57 -12.80 -22.85 0.33
CA GLU A 57 -13.70 -23.20 1.44
C GLU A 57 -12.95 -23.57 2.74
N GLU A 58 -11.78 -24.22 2.62
CA GLU A 58 -10.94 -24.58 3.77
C GLU A 58 -10.39 -23.33 4.48
N GLN A 59 -9.87 -22.37 3.72
CA GLN A 59 -9.39 -21.10 4.27
C GLN A 59 -10.52 -20.31 4.93
N LEU A 60 -11.68 -20.25 4.29
CA LEU A 60 -12.87 -19.55 4.79
C LEU A 60 -13.41 -20.20 6.08
N SER A 61 -13.38 -21.54 6.17
CA SER A 61 -13.84 -22.27 7.35
C SER A 61 -12.97 -22.05 8.59
N ALA A 62 -11.75 -21.55 8.41
CA ALA A 62 -10.84 -21.19 9.51
C ALA A 62 -11.06 -19.76 10.02
N MET A 63 -11.92 -18.96 9.37
CA MET A 63 -12.17 -17.58 9.73
C MET A 63 -13.27 -17.44 10.79
N ASP A 64 -13.03 -16.59 11.78
CA ASP A 64 -14.05 -16.21 12.75
C ASP A 64 -15.22 -15.48 12.04
N GLY A 65 -16.45 -15.87 12.35
CA GLY A 65 -17.65 -15.27 11.77
C GLY A 65 -18.06 -15.81 10.39
N VAL A 66 -17.28 -16.70 9.78
CA VAL A 66 -17.63 -17.36 8.51
C VAL A 66 -18.19 -18.76 8.78
N THR A 67 -19.49 -18.95 8.54
CA THR A 67 -20.12 -20.27 8.65
C THR A 67 -19.86 -21.11 7.39
N PRO A 68 -20.01 -22.45 7.45
CA PRO A 68 -19.88 -23.28 6.25
C PRO A 68 -20.83 -22.89 5.11
N GLU A 69 -22.04 -22.42 5.44
CA GLU A 69 -23.00 -21.93 4.45
C GLU A 69 -22.54 -20.62 3.80
N LEU A 70 -21.99 -19.69 4.60
CA LEU A 70 -21.42 -18.45 4.06
C LEU A 70 -20.16 -18.73 3.24
N ALA A 71 -19.28 -19.64 3.67
CA ALA A 71 -18.10 -20.03 2.91
C ALA A 71 -18.47 -20.57 1.53
N ALA A 72 -19.46 -21.46 1.46
CA ALA A 72 -19.97 -22.00 0.19
C ALA A 72 -20.58 -20.89 -0.68
N ALA A 73 -21.32 -19.94 -0.10
CA ALA A 73 -21.86 -18.79 -0.82
C ALA A 73 -20.76 -17.88 -1.38
N ILE A 74 -19.69 -17.65 -0.59
CA ILE A 74 -18.55 -16.84 -1.02
C ILE A 74 -17.85 -17.49 -2.22
N VAL A 75 -17.55 -18.79 -2.15
CA VAL A 75 -16.89 -19.51 -3.26
C VAL A 75 -17.79 -19.58 -4.49
N ALA A 76 -19.09 -19.79 -4.32
CA ALA A 76 -20.04 -19.79 -5.44
C ALA A 76 -20.18 -18.43 -6.13
N GLY A 77 -19.88 -17.33 -5.42
CA GLY A 77 -19.89 -15.96 -5.97
C GLY A 77 -18.63 -15.56 -6.72
N GLN A 78 -17.57 -16.38 -6.70
CA GLN A 78 -16.29 -16.05 -7.36
C GLN A 78 -16.37 -16.19 -8.89
N PRO A 79 -15.66 -15.33 -9.65
CA PRO A 79 -15.05 -14.08 -9.22
C PRO A 79 -16.09 -12.96 -9.09
N TYR A 80 -15.85 -12.04 -8.16
CA TYR A 80 -16.63 -10.83 -7.96
C TYR A 80 -16.19 -9.72 -8.90
N ASP A 81 -17.16 -8.98 -9.45
CA ASP A 81 -16.88 -7.80 -10.27
C ASP A 81 -16.23 -6.66 -9.46
N ASN A 82 -16.60 -6.53 -8.18
CA ASN A 82 -16.09 -5.51 -7.24
C ASN A 82 -16.42 -5.91 -5.80
N VAL A 83 -15.93 -5.12 -4.84
CA VAL A 83 -16.20 -5.34 -3.41
C VAL A 83 -17.67 -5.16 -3.04
N SER A 84 -18.43 -4.30 -3.72
CA SER A 84 -19.87 -4.17 -3.46
C SER A 84 -20.61 -5.49 -3.72
N ALA A 85 -20.30 -6.18 -4.82
CA ALA A 85 -20.87 -7.50 -5.13
C ALA A 85 -20.48 -8.56 -4.09
N PHE A 86 -19.23 -8.54 -3.60
CA PHE A 86 -18.81 -9.38 -2.49
C PHE A 86 -19.57 -9.05 -1.20
N ASN A 87 -19.75 -7.77 -0.89
CA ASN A 87 -20.47 -7.33 0.29
C ASN A 87 -21.94 -7.75 0.26
N GLU A 88 -22.59 -7.77 -0.90
CA GLU A 88 -23.95 -8.29 -1.05
C GLU A 88 -24.06 -9.75 -0.60
N VAL A 89 -23.06 -10.59 -0.89
CA VAL A 89 -23.01 -11.98 -0.41
C VAL A 89 -22.90 -12.04 1.11
N LEU A 90 -22.02 -11.23 1.71
CA LEU A 90 -21.89 -11.15 3.18
C LEU A 90 -23.22 -10.74 3.83
N MET A 91 -23.83 -9.68 3.31
CA MET A 91 -25.08 -9.10 3.81
C MET A 91 -26.31 -10.00 3.60
N GLY A 92 -26.19 -11.08 2.81
CA GLY A 92 -27.21 -12.11 2.71
C GLY A 92 -27.41 -12.93 3.99
N SER A 93 -26.40 -12.97 4.87
CA SER A 93 -26.46 -13.75 6.12
C SER A 93 -25.90 -13.04 7.37
N LEU A 94 -25.14 -11.96 7.18
CA LEU A 94 -24.51 -11.19 8.24
C LEU A 94 -25.17 -9.82 8.44
N THR A 95 -25.03 -9.24 9.64
CA THR A 95 -25.28 -7.81 9.85
C THR A 95 -24.15 -6.98 9.24
N GLU A 96 -24.36 -5.66 9.06
CA GLU A 96 -23.30 -4.78 8.55
C GLU A 96 -22.05 -4.81 9.44
N GLU A 97 -22.22 -4.85 10.77
CA GLU A 97 -21.10 -4.92 11.71
C GLU A 97 -20.28 -6.22 11.52
N GLN A 98 -20.96 -7.35 11.36
CA GLN A 98 -20.32 -8.64 11.12
C GLN A 98 -19.64 -8.70 9.73
N ALA A 99 -20.31 -8.17 8.70
CA ALA A 99 -19.73 -8.07 7.37
C ALA A 99 -18.49 -7.18 7.36
N ALA A 100 -18.51 -6.06 8.07
CA ALA A 100 -17.36 -5.18 8.23
C ALA A 100 -16.18 -5.90 8.90
N THR A 101 -16.42 -6.70 9.95
CA THR A 101 -15.37 -7.53 10.57
C THR A 101 -14.78 -8.56 9.60
N VAL A 102 -15.60 -9.23 8.78
CA VAL A 102 -15.09 -10.16 7.75
C VAL A 102 -14.21 -9.42 6.74
N ARG A 103 -14.63 -8.21 6.31
CA ARG A 103 -13.88 -7.37 5.36
C ARG A 103 -12.49 -6.98 5.85
N GLU A 104 -12.20 -7.01 7.14
CA GLU A 104 -10.85 -6.75 7.69
C GLU A 104 -9.81 -7.83 7.35
N THR A 105 -10.26 -9.03 6.96
CA THR A 105 -9.36 -10.18 6.72
C THR A 105 -9.60 -10.89 5.39
N LEU A 106 -10.74 -10.66 4.74
CA LEU A 106 -11.09 -11.19 3.42
C LEU A 106 -11.77 -10.10 2.60
N PHE A 107 -11.23 -9.78 1.43
CA PHE A 107 -11.67 -8.62 0.67
C PHE A 107 -11.48 -8.79 -0.84
N VAL A 108 -12.19 -7.98 -1.63
CA VAL A 108 -11.95 -7.81 -3.06
C VAL A 108 -11.25 -6.45 -3.25
N PRO A 109 -9.97 -6.41 -3.65
CA PRO A 109 -9.25 -5.14 -3.78
C PRO A 109 -9.93 -4.16 -4.73
N VAL A 110 -10.00 -2.89 -4.32
CA VAL A 110 -10.61 -1.81 -5.11
C VAL A 110 -9.56 -1.16 -6.00
N ASN A 111 -9.80 -1.18 -7.31
CA ASN A 111 -8.98 -0.41 -8.25
C ASN A 111 -9.21 1.10 -8.00
N LEU A 112 -8.17 1.84 -7.63
CA LEU A 112 -8.25 3.25 -7.24
C LEU A 112 -8.70 4.16 -8.38
N ASN A 113 -8.44 3.78 -9.63
CA ASN A 113 -8.76 4.58 -10.80
C ASN A 113 -10.19 4.39 -11.30
N THR A 114 -10.81 3.25 -10.98
CA THR A 114 -12.10 2.84 -11.56
C THR A 114 -13.17 2.45 -10.53
N GLY A 115 -12.80 2.14 -9.29
CA GLY A 115 -13.72 1.75 -8.23
C GLY A 115 -14.74 2.85 -7.92
N SER A 116 -15.95 2.47 -7.52
CA SER A 116 -16.97 3.45 -7.16
C SER A 116 -16.73 4.06 -5.77
N GLU A 117 -17.42 5.15 -5.47
CA GLU A 117 -17.50 5.70 -4.11
C GLU A 117 -18.01 4.64 -3.10
N ALA A 118 -19.00 3.84 -3.50
CA ALA A 118 -19.54 2.77 -2.66
C ALA A 118 -18.49 1.69 -2.36
N ASP A 119 -17.67 1.33 -3.35
CA ASP A 119 -16.58 0.36 -3.18
C ASP A 119 -15.51 0.89 -2.22
N ILE A 120 -15.11 2.16 -2.37
CA ILE A 120 -14.12 2.78 -1.48
C ILE A 120 -14.62 2.81 -0.03
N LYS A 121 -15.90 3.13 0.19
CA LYS A 121 -16.52 3.15 1.53
C LYS A 121 -16.50 1.80 2.24
N LEU A 122 -16.39 0.69 1.51
CA LEU A 122 -16.35 -0.65 2.08
C LEU A 122 -14.96 -1.03 2.62
N ILE A 123 -13.91 -0.28 2.26
CA ILE A 123 -12.55 -0.49 2.80
C ILE A 123 -12.57 -0.24 4.31
N PRO A 124 -12.17 -1.22 5.15
CA PRO A 124 -12.14 -1.05 6.60
C PRO A 124 -11.28 0.15 7.01
N GLY A 125 -11.80 0.99 7.91
CA GLY A 125 -11.13 2.22 8.36
C GLY A 125 -11.28 3.42 7.42
N MET A 126 -11.99 3.28 6.29
CA MET A 126 -12.26 4.40 5.39
C MET A 126 -13.13 5.47 6.07
N THR A 127 -12.76 6.73 5.91
CA THR A 127 -13.55 7.88 6.36
C THR A 127 -14.13 8.61 5.16
N GLU A 128 -15.24 9.34 5.33
CA GLU A 128 -15.84 10.17 4.27
C GLU A 128 -14.81 11.16 3.68
N LYS A 129 -13.92 11.70 4.52
CA LYS A 129 -12.86 12.59 4.05
C LYS A 129 -11.87 11.86 3.16
N MET A 130 -11.37 10.70 3.57
CA MET A 130 -10.41 9.92 2.77
C MET A 130 -11.02 9.47 1.45
N GLU A 131 -12.27 9.01 1.47
CA GLU A 131 -13.00 8.60 0.27
C GLU A 131 -13.13 9.75 -0.74
N HIS A 132 -13.56 10.93 -0.29
CA HIS A 132 -13.65 12.10 -1.15
C HIS A 132 -12.32 12.45 -1.82
N GLU A 133 -11.22 12.40 -1.05
CA GLU A 133 -9.87 12.68 -1.56
C GLU A 133 -9.45 11.62 -2.58
N PHE A 134 -9.74 10.34 -2.33
CA PHE A 134 -9.46 9.25 -3.28
C PHE A 134 -10.19 9.39 -4.61
N MET A 135 -11.37 9.98 -4.60
CA MET A 135 -12.11 10.28 -5.83
C MET A 135 -11.53 11.49 -6.57
N GLU A 136 -11.10 12.52 -5.83
CA GLU A 136 -10.56 13.79 -6.36
C GLU A 136 -9.19 13.61 -7.04
N TYR A 137 -8.30 12.79 -6.48
CA TYR A 137 -6.92 12.63 -6.98
C TYR A 137 -6.78 11.69 -8.19
N ARG A 138 -7.87 11.15 -8.73
CA ARG A 138 -7.79 10.25 -9.89
C ARG A 138 -7.34 10.99 -11.15
N PRO A 139 -6.56 10.33 -12.04
CA PRO A 139 -6.01 8.99 -11.87
C PRO A 139 -4.73 8.99 -11.02
N TYR A 140 -4.56 7.96 -10.21
CA TYR A 140 -3.29 7.63 -9.57
C TYR A 140 -2.34 7.03 -10.61
N GLU A 141 -1.15 7.60 -10.74
CA GLU A 141 -0.11 7.13 -11.67
C GLU A 141 0.53 5.83 -11.17
N ASP A 142 0.84 5.77 -9.87
CA ASP A 142 1.46 4.62 -9.23
C ASP A 142 1.08 4.50 -7.74
N MET A 143 1.50 3.40 -7.13
CA MET A 143 1.23 3.16 -5.72
C MET A 143 2.06 4.07 -4.78
N ASN A 144 3.12 4.71 -5.27
CA ASN A 144 3.87 5.70 -4.48
C ASN A 144 3.09 7.01 -4.36
N GLU A 145 2.29 7.37 -5.37
CA GLU A 145 1.34 8.47 -5.31
C GLU A 145 0.24 8.19 -4.29
N PHE A 146 -0.32 6.98 -4.31
CA PHE A 146 -1.25 6.54 -3.26
C PHE A 146 -0.64 6.71 -1.86
N ASP A 147 0.56 6.19 -1.61
CA ASP A 147 1.23 6.27 -0.31
C ASP A 147 1.44 7.72 0.16
N ARG A 148 1.87 8.62 -0.75
CA ARG A 148 2.07 10.04 -0.42
C ARG A 148 0.76 10.74 -0.07
N GLU A 149 -0.31 10.46 -0.80
CA GLU A 149 -1.59 11.14 -0.61
C GLU A 149 -2.27 10.67 0.67
N ILE A 150 -2.37 9.35 0.90
CA ILE A 150 -3.00 8.82 2.12
C ILE A 150 -2.15 9.06 3.37
N GLY A 151 -0.82 9.08 3.25
CA GLY A 151 0.11 9.40 4.35
C GLY A 151 -0.01 10.83 4.90
N LYS A 152 -0.78 11.72 4.26
CA LYS A 152 -1.14 13.03 4.83
C LYS A 152 -2.20 12.93 5.94
N TYR A 153 -2.93 11.82 6.00
CA TYR A 153 -4.08 11.61 6.88
C TYR A 153 -3.85 10.54 7.95
N VAL A 154 -2.98 9.57 7.65
CA VAL A 154 -2.71 8.42 8.52
C VAL A 154 -1.22 8.17 8.65
N ASP A 155 -0.83 7.36 9.65
CA ASP A 155 0.57 6.97 9.84
C ASP A 155 1.01 5.87 8.85
N GLU A 156 2.31 5.60 8.80
CA GLU A 156 2.92 4.64 7.86
C GLU A 156 2.35 3.22 8.02
N ALA A 157 1.96 2.82 9.24
CA ALA A 157 1.39 1.50 9.47
C ALA A 157 0.00 1.38 8.86
N GLU A 158 -0.80 2.45 8.96
CA GLU A 158 -2.13 2.51 8.36
C GLU A 158 -2.07 2.65 6.83
N VAL A 159 -1.08 3.37 6.29
CA VAL A 159 -0.81 3.36 4.83
C VAL A 159 -0.53 1.93 4.36
N ALA A 160 0.38 1.22 5.04
CA ALA A 160 0.69 -0.17 4.72
C ALA A 160 -0.54 -1.09 4.84
N ARG A 161 -1.41 -0.86 5.84
CA ARG A 161 -2.68 -1.58 5.97
C ARG A 161 -3.59 -1.33 4.78
N PHE A 162 -3.78 -0.09 4.35
CA PHE A 162 -4.66 0.22 3.21
C PHE A 162 -4.20 -0.40 1.90
N ARG A 163 -2.89 -0.60 1.69
CA ARG A 163 -2.36 -1.26 0.48
C ARG A 163 -2.91 -2.68 0.25
N ASN A 164 -3.38 -3.36 1.31
CA ASN A 164 -4.00 -4.69 1.18
C ASN A 164 -5.40 -4.65 0.52
N TYR A 165 -5.99 -3.46 0.38
CA TYR A 165 -7.38 -3.28 -0.06
C TYR A 165 -7.50 -2.61 -1.43
N VAL A 166 -6.38 -2.21 -2.06
CA VAL A 166 -6.40 -1.35 -3.24
C VAL A 166 -5.45 -1.83 -4.33
N THR A 167 -5.79 -1.51 -5.57
CA THR A 167 -4.99 -1.76 -6.78
C THR A 167 -5.06 -0.54 -7.73
N LEU A 168 -4.35 -0.57 -8.86
CA LEU A 168 -4.37 0.48 -9.89
C LEU A 168 -4.98 0.04 -11.21
#